data_AF-A0A945E031-F1
#
_entry.id   AF-A0A945E031-F1
#
_cell.length_a   1.000
_cell.length_b   1.000
_cell.length_c   1.000
_cell.angle_alpha   90.00
_cell.angle_beta   90.00
_cell.angle_gamma   90.00
#
_symmetry.space_group_name_H-M   'P 1'
#
loop_
_entity.id
_entity.type
_entity.pdbx_description
1 polymer ?
#
loop_
_entity_poly.entity_id
_entity_poly.type
_entity_poly.pdbx_seq_one_letter_code
_entity_poly.pdbx_strand_id
1 'polypeptide(L)'
;SRLRALLPLQERLGGASWGHGTVHVDVIDGDGNMAAFTPSGGWIKSGEVVPALGFPLGNRLMTFYLKPNHHPNIIAPFKRPRTTISPSLAFRNKLPWMVFGSMGGDQQDQWQCQFFLNCVLFGMSIQEAIEAPKFSSENFPGFFAPHNRFPNLIRIEPRVSQKILDGLTSRGHRVEVGADWSEGYLLAASRDPESGVLEVGCDPRGSKGEVFPAYALCW
;
A
#
# COMPACT_ATOMS: atom_id res chain seq x y z
N SER A 1 -11.51 -1.26 -43.34
CA SER A 1 -12.39 -1.55 -42.19
C SER A 1 -11.64 -2.39 -41.17
N ARG A 2 -11.40 -1.78 -39.99
CA ARG A 2 -11.11 -2.37 -38.66
C ARG A 2 -10.05 -3.49 -38.54
N LEU A 3 -8.85 -3.09 -38.11
CA LEU A 3 -7.90 -3.92 -37.37
C LEU A 3 -8.61 -4.53 -36.15
N ARG A 4 -8.84 -5.84 -36.14
CA ARG A 4 -9.31 -6.60 -34.97
C ARG A 4 -8.12 -7.34 -34.36
N ALA A 5 -7.85 -7.10 -33.08
CA ALA A 5 -6.85 -7.84 -32.32
C ALA A 5 -7.17 -9.35 -32.32
N LEU A 6 -6.15 -10.18 -32.62
CA LEU A 6 -6.24 -11.62 -32.87
C LEU A 6 -6.37 -12.49 -31.61
N LEU A 7 -6.20 -11.91 -30.41
CA LEU A 7 -6.30 -12.67 -29.16
C LEU A 7 -7.77 -13.01 -28.83
N PRO A 8 -8.10 -14.28 -28.55
CA PRO A 8 -9.40 -14.71 -28.04
C PRO A 8 -9.80 -13.90 -26.80
N LEU A 9 -11.08 -13.49 -26.68
CA LEU A 9 -11.55 -12.60 -25.61
C LEU A 9 -11.24 -13.10 -24.19
N GLN A 10 -11.13 -14.41 -24.06
CA GLN A 10 -10.87 -15.18 -22.84
C GLN A 10 -9.36 -15.32 -22.52
N GLU A 11 -8.48 -15.01 -23.48
CA GLU A 11 -7.02 -14.96 -23.32
C GLU A 11 -6.48 -13.53 -23.29
N ARG A 12 -7.33 -12.54 -23.54
CA ARG A 12 -7.00 -11.13 -23.30
C ARG A 12 -7.05 -10.90 -21.80
N LEU A 13 -5.91 -10.95 -21.11
CA LEU A 13 -5.73 -10.58 -19.69
C LEU A 13 -7.05 -10.68 -18.91
N GLY A 14 -7.55 -11.92 -18.79
CA GLY A 14 -8.87 -12.20 -18.27
C GLY A 14 -9.00 -11.55 -16.91
N GLY A 15 -9.96 -10.63 -16.80
CA GLY A 15 -10.15 -9.81 -15.61
C GLY A 15 -10.54 -10.65 -14.41
N ALA A 16 -9.55 -10.99 -13.58
CA ALA A 16 -9.77 -10.94 -12.15
C ALA A 16 -10.34 -9.56 -11.81
N SER A 17 -11.06 -9.41 -10.69
CA SER A 17 -11.40 -8.08 -10.21
C SER A 17 -10.10 -7.35 -9.86
N TRP A 18 -9.50 -6.68 -10.84
CA TRP A 18 -8.43 -5.73 -10.63
C TRP A 18 -9.02 -4.68 -9.68
N GLY A 19 -8.70 -4.80 -8.39
CA GLY A 19 -9.33 -4.03 -7.34
C GLY A 19 -9.08 -2.53 -7.49
N HIS A 20 -9.50 -1.77 -6.49
CA HIS A 20 -9.08 -0.38 -6.37
C HIS A 20 -7.56 -0.34 -6.22
N GLY A 21 -6.87 0.42 -7.06
CA GLY A 21 -5.43 0.23 -7.26
C GLY A 21 -4.59 1.45 -6.93
N THR A 22 -3.70 1.29 -5.96
CA THR A 22 -2.44 2.03 -5.86
C THR A 22 -1.35 1.04 -6.24
N VAL A 23 -0.26 1.45 -6.88
CA VAL A 23 0.94 0.61 -7.02
C VAL A 23 2.10 1.28 -6.28
N HIS A 24 3.11 0.51 -5.94
CA HIS A 24 4.35 1.02 -5.36
C HIS A 24 5.54 0.55 -6.19
N VAL A 25 6.61 1.35 -6.23
CA VAL A 25 7.88 1.03 -6.89
C VAL A 25 9.03 1.67 -6.11
N ASP A 26 10.03 0.86 -5.78
CA ASP A 26 11.29 1.30 -5.20
C ASP A 26 12.44 1.03 -6.17
N VAL A 27 13.39 1.97 -6.28
CA VAL A 27 14.56 1.83 -7.15
C VAL A 27 15.79 2.38 -6.44
N ILE A 28 16.89 1.63 -6.53
CA ILE A 28 18.25 2.10 -6.24
C ILE A 28 19.11 1.83 -7.48
N ASP A 29 19.78 2.84 -8.02
CA ASP A 29 20.67 2.69 -9.17
C ASP A 29 22.13 2.43 -8.76
N GLY A 30 23.00 2.19 -9.76
CA GLY A 30 24.42 1.91 -9.54
C GLY A 30 25.21 3.09 -8.95
N ASP A 31 24.71 4.32 -9.08
CA ASP A 31 25.31 5.52 -8.50
C ASP A 31 24.81 5.77 -7.06
N GLY A 32 23.88 4.94 -6.57
CA GLY A 32 23.29 5.04 -5.25
C GLY A 32 22.13 6.04 -5.15
N ASN A 33 21.60 6.53 -6.27
CA ASN A 33 20.35 7.31 -6.24
C ASN A 33 19.21 6.40 -5.81
N MET A 34 18.36 6.91 -4.91
CA MET A 34 17.21 6.16 -4.39
C MET A 34 15.91 6.89 -4.70
N ALA A 35 14.89 6.15 -5.13
CA ALA A 35 13.56 6.71 -5.38
C ALA A 35 12.44 5.73 -4.96
N ALA A 36 11.42 6.29 -4.30
CA ALA A 36 10.19 5.58 -3.90
C ALA A 36 8.98 6.26 -4.57
N PHE A 37 8.13 5.47 -5.22
CA PHE A 37 6.96 5.95 -5.95
C PHE A 37 5.71 5.19 -5.54
N THR A 38 4.66 5.91 -5.15
CA THR A 38 3.34 5.32 -4.85
C THR A 38 2.25 5.87 -5.79
N PRO A 39 2.31 5.65 -7.12
CA PRO A 39 1.31 6.22 -8.03
C PRO A 39 -0.05 5.53 -7.87
N SER A 40 -1.13 6.31 -8.05
CA SER A 40 -2.49 5.83 -7.79
C SER A 40 -3.56 6.69 -8.48
N GLY A 41 -4.75 6.11 -8.64
CA GLY A 41 -5.90 6.75 -9.30
C GLY A 41 -5.98 6.41 -10.79
N GLY A 42 -7.13 6.70 -11.41
CA GLY A 42 -7.37 6.40 -12.82
C GLY A 42 -7.44 4.90 -13.12
N TRP A 43 -7.72 4.05 -12.12
CA TRP A 43 -7.97 2.62 -12.35
C TRP A 43 -9.24 2.41 -13.18
N ILE A 44 -9.34 1.32 -13.94
CA ILE A 44 -10.41 1.10 -14.94
C ILE A 44 -11.83 1.27 -14.36
N LYS A 45 -12.06 0.84 -13.11
CA LYS A 45 -13.35 0.97 -12.42
C LYS A 45 -13.58 2.32 -11.72
N SER A 46 -12.70 3.31 -11.88
CA SER A 46 -12.81 4.61 -11.17
C SER A 46 -13.72 5.62 -11.86
N GLY A 47 -14.02 5.43 -13.14
CA GLY A 47 -14.86 6.32 -13.94
C GLY A 47 -15.01 5.85 -15.38
N GLU A 48 -15.69 6.65 -16.20
CA GLU A 48 -15.81 6.40 -17.63
C GLU A 48 -14.45 6.55 -18.32
N VAL A 49 -14.13 5.61 -19.22
CA VAL A 49 -12.91 5.66 -20.03
C VAL A 49 -13.06 6.76 -21.07
N VAL A 50 -12.09 7.69 -21.14
CA VAL A 50 -12.06 8.71 -22.18
C VAL A 50 -11.77 8.02 -23.53
N PRO A 51 -12.71 7.94 -24.48
CA PRO A 51 -12.59 7.02 -25.62
C PRO A 51 -11.37 7.28 -26.50
N ALA A 52 -10.97 8.55 -26.65
CA ALA A 52 -9.81 8.94 -27.45
C ALA A 52 -8.45 8.63 -26.77
N LEU A 53 -8.42 8.44 -25.45
CA LEU A 53 -7.19 8.29 -24.66
C LEU A 53 -7.01 6.87 -24.10
N GLY A 54 -8.10 6.13 -23.91
CA GLY A 54 -8.05 4.74 -23.45
C GLY A 54 -7.90 4.55 -21.93
N PHE A 55 -7.98 5.62 -21.13
CA PHE A 55 -7.97 5.55 -19.67
C PHE A 55 -9.03 6.47 -19.04
N PRO A 56 -9.53 6.17 -17.83
CA PRO A 56 -10.45 7.05 -17.10
C PRO A 56 -9.70 8.15 -16.33
N LEU A 57 -10.43 9.16 -15.88
CA LEU A 57 -9.90 10.16 -14.95
C LEU A 57 -9.84 9.59 -13.52
N GLY A 58 -9.01 10.21 -12.67
CA GLY A 58 -8.96 9.88 -11.25
C GLY A 58 -10.19 10.35 -10.47
N ASN A 59 -10.53 9.63 -9.40
CA ASN A 59 -11.63 9.93 -8.50
C ASN A 59 -11.17 10.44 -7.12
N ARG A 60 -9.93 10.92 -7.00
CA ARG A 60 -9.28 11.28 -5.72
C ARG A 60 -10.03 12.35 -4.92
N LEU A 61 -10.85 13.18 -5.59
CA LEU A 61 -11.72 14.15 -4.92
C LEU A 61 -12.68 13.49 -3.91
N MET A 62 -12.91 12.17 -4.01
CA MET A 62 -13.69 11.39 -3.04
C MET A 62 -13.14 11.42 -1.60
N THR A 63 -11.91 11.89 -1.39
CA THR A 63 -11.36 12.03 -0.03
C THR A 63 -11.70 13.36 0.63
N PHE A 64 -12.23 14.33 -0.12
CA PHE A 64 -12.73 15.57 0.44
C PHE A 64 -13.99 15.35 1.27
N TYR A 65 -14.10 16.13 2.33
CA TYR A 65 -15.36 16.33 3.03
C TYR A 65 -16.19 17.40 2.30
N LEU A 66 -17.51 17.25 2.35
CA LEU A 66 -18.46 18.28 1.89
C LEU A 66 -18.95 19.16 3.04
N LYS A 67 -18.91 18.65 4.27
CA LYS A 67 -19.21 19.35 5.54
C LYS A 67 -18.44 18.67 6.69
N PRO A 68 -18.26 19.35 7.84
CA PRO A 68 -18.56 20.77 8.07
C PRO A 68 -17.53 21.68 7.39
N ASN A 69 -17.89 22.95 7.13
CA ASN A 69 -17.06 23.90 6.39
C ASN A 69 -15.69 24.19 7.06
N HIS A 70 -15.58 23.95 8.37
CA HIS A 70 -14.33 24.11 9.12
C HIS A 70 -13.40 22.90 9.03
N HIS A 71 -13.79 21.82 8.37
CA HIS A 71 -12.94 20.64 8.23
C HIS A 71 -11.70 20.98 7.38
N PRO A 72 -10.47 20.66 7.82
CA PRO A 72 -9.25 21.04 7.09
C PRO A 72 -9.17 20.40 5.70
N ASN A 73 -9.84 19.26 5.49
CA ASN A 73 -10.00 18.63 4.17
C ASN A 73 -11.39 18.85 3.56
N ILE A 74 -12.01 20.01 3.75
CA ILE A 74 -13.21 20.45 3.00
C ILE A 74 -12.86 20.68 1.52
N ILE A 75 -13.77 20.35 0.60
CA ILE A 75 -13.62 20.62 -0.84
C ILE A 75 -13.49 22.13 -1.11
N ALA A 76 -12.57 22.51 -2.00
CA ALA A 76 -12.40 23.89 -2.44
C ALA A 76 -11.77 23.94 -3.86
N PRO A 77 -12.05 24.99 -4.66
CA PRO A 77 -11.40 25.19 -5.95
C PRO A 77 -9.87 25.19 -5.83
N PHE A 78 -9.18 24.54 -6.77
CA PHE A 78 -7.71 24.45 -6.86
C PHE A 78 -6.99 23.82 -5.66
N LYS A 79 -7.73 23.38 -4.63
CA LYS A 79 -7.18 22.67 -3.48
C LYS A 79 -6.89 21.23 -3.86
N ARG A 80 -5.71 20.74 -3.49
CA ARG A 80 -5.39 19.32 -3.58
C ARG A 80 -6.07 18.56 -2.44
N PRO A 81 -6.76 17.44 -2.71
CA PRO A 81 -7.28 16.59 -1.64
C PRO A 81 -6.13 16.01 -0.83
N ARG A 82 -6.33 15.87 0.49
CA ARG A 82 -5.47 14.99 1.30
C ARG A 82 -5.52 13.58 0.68
N THR A 83 -4.36 12.97 0.52
CA THR A 83 -4.17 11.67 -0.14
C THR A 83 -3.57 10.65 0.81
N THR A 84 -3.91 9.38 0.59
CA THR A 84 -3.31 8.23 1.31
C THR A 84 -1.92 7.87 0.78
N ILE A 85 -1.55 8.40 -0.39
CA ILE A 85 -0.32 8.08 -1.10
C ILE A 85 0.90 8.56 -0.30
N SER A 86 1.70 7.63 0.22
CA SER A 86 2.79 7.93 1.15
C SER A 86 4.05 7.08 0.91
N PRO A 87 4.89 7.37 -0.11
CA PRO A 87 6.19 6.71 -0.27
C PRO A 87 7.17 7.18 0.82
N SER A 88 8.13 6.32 1.19
CA SER A 88 9.09 6.59 2.27
C SER A 88 10.54 6.48 1.81
N LEU A 89 11.38 7.39 2.33
CA LEU A 89 12.84 7.34 2.23
C LEU A 89 13.40 7.51 3.66
N ALA A 90 14.06 6.47 4.17
CA ALA A 90 14.70 6.47 5.48
C ALA A 90 16.20 6.76 5.37
N PHE A 91 16.68 7.52 6.36
CA PHE A 91 18.08 7.86 6.53
C PHE A 91 18.63 7.16 7.77
N ARG A 92 19.90 6.71 7.68
CA ARG A 92 20.67 6.17 8.79
C ARG A 92 21.98 6.93 8.87
N ASN A 93 22.32 7.47 10.04
CA ASN A 93 23.51 8.30 10.23
C ASN A 93 23.64 9.45 9.21
N LYS A 94 22.51 10.10 8.88
CA LYS A 94 22.39 11.17 7.87
C LYS A 94 22.64 10.75 6.41
N LEU A 95 22.83 9.46 6.14
CA LEU A 95 22.95 8.91 4.79
C LEU A 95 21.64 8.24 4.36
N PRO A 96 21.23 8.34 3.08
CA PRO A 96 20.14 7.54 2.54
C PRO A 96 20.42 6.05 2.75
N TRP A 97 19.41 5.33 3.23
CA TRP A 97 19.57 3.92 3.58
C TRP A 97 18.54 3.03 2.89
N MET A 98 17.27 3.43 2.91
CA MET A 98 16.18 2.56 2.49
C MET A 98 15.03 3.37 1.88
N VAL A 99 14.57 2.93 0.72
CA VAL A 99 13.30 3.34 0.11
C VAL A 99 12.29 2.23 0.29
N PHE A 100 11.06 2.59 0.63
CA PHE A 100 9.99 1.64 0.84
C PHE A 100 8.62 2.30 0.75
N GLY A 101 7.60 1.48 0.58
CA GLY A 101 6.22 1.92 0.73
C GLY A 101 5.25 0.79 0.49
N SER A 102 3.96 1.11 0.52
CA SER A 102 2.91 0.12 0.37
C SER A 102 1.73 0.61 -0.45
N MET A 103 0.99 -0.34 -1.03
CA MET A 103 -0.36 -0.12 -1.52
C MET A 103 -1.36 -0.20 -0.34
N GLY A 104 -2.65 0.07 -0.58
CA GLY A 104 -3.70 -0.21 0.42
C GLY A 104 -4.15 0.98 1.26
N GLY A 105 -4.44 2.12 0.61
CA GLY A 105 -5.26 3.18 1.21
C GLY A 105 -4.86 3.63 2.62
N ASP A 106 -5.81 3.52 3.55
CA ASP A 106 -5.66 4.00 4.94
C ASP A 106 -4.67 3.18 5.77
N GLN A 107 -4.26 2.02 5.26
CA GLN A 107 -3.36 1.11 5.92
C GLN A 107 -1.89 1.31 5.51
N GLN A 108 -1.59 2.09 4.46
CA GLN A 108 -0.23 2.30 3.94
C GLN A 108 0.78 2.66 5.05
N ASP A 109 0.55 3.78 5.74
CA ASP A 109 1.46 4.24 6.81
C ASP A 109 1.42 3.34 8.06
N GLN A 110 0.35 2.58 8.27
CA GLN A 110 0.26 1.63 9.39
C GLN A 110 1.19 0.43 9.17
N TRP A 111 1.14 -0.15 7.97
CA TRP A 111 1.99 -1.28 7.60
C TRP A 111 3.44 -0.84 7.38
N GLN A 112 3.67 0.33 6.77
CA GLN A 112 5.00 0.93 6.63
C GLN A 112 5.67 1.17 7.99
N CYS A 113 4.92 1.64 8.98
CA CYS A 113 5.43 1.81 10.35
C CYS A 113 5.88 0.48 10.95
N GLN A 114 5.04 -0.56 10.87
CA GLN A 114 5.38 -1.90 11.37
C GLN A 114 6.62 -2.47 10.67
N PHE A 115 6.68 -2.37 9.33
CA PHE A 115 7.84 -2.78 8.56
C PHE A 115 9.11 -2.06 9.00
N PHE A 116 9.06 -0.73 9.09
CA PHE A 116 10.22 0.06 9.49
C PHE A 116 10.70 -0.31 10.90
N LEU A 117 9.78 -0.50 11.86
CA LEU A 117 10.11 -0.94 13.22
C LEU A 117 10.72 -2.35 13.24
N ASN A 118 10.22 -3.27 12.41
CA ASN A 118 10.81 -4.61 12.22
C ASN A 118 12.27 -4.54 11.78
N CYS A 119 12.60 -3.65 10.83
CA CYS A 119 13.98 -3.46 10.39
C CYS A 119 14.84 -2.80 11.48
N VAL A 120 14.38 -1.70 12.09
CA VAL A 120 15.25 -0.86 12.95
C VAL A 120 15.30 -1.26 14.42
N LEU A 121 14.22 -1.81 14.98
CA LEU A 121 14.16 -2.21 16.38
C LEU A 121 14.43 -3.70 16.57
N PHE A 122 13.98 -4.53 15.63
CA PHE A 122 14.06 -5.99 15.74
C PHE A 122 15.16 -6.60 14.87
N GLY A 123 15.87 -5.79 14.08
CA GLY A 123 17.01 -6.23 13.29
C GLY A 123 16.66 -7.23 12.19
N MET A 124 15.41 -7.25 11.74
CA MET A 124 14.96 -8.14 10.67
C MET A 124 15.55 -7.69 9.32
N SER A 125 15.88 -8.65 8.46
CA SER A 125 16.11 -8.39 7.03
C SER A 125 14.87 -7.77 6.38
N ILE A 126 15.01 -7.17 5.19
CA ILE A 126 13.88 -6.58 4.46
C ILE A 126 12.78 -7.61 4.24
N GLN A 127 13.13 -8.80 3.73
CA GLN A 127 12.12 -9.81 3.41
C GLN A 127 11.45 -10.35 4.69
N GLU A 128 12.18 -10.58 5.77
CA GLU A 128 11.60 -10.98 7.05
C GLU A 128 10.63 -9.93 7.59
N ALA A 129 11.00 -8.64 7.53
CA ALA A 129 10.15 -7.54 7.97
C ALA A 129 8.87 -7.40 7.12
N ILE A 130 8.96 -7.62 5.81
CA ILE A 130 7.82 -7.67 4.89
C ILE A 130 6.91 -8.87 5.20
N GLU A 131 7.47 -10.04 5.45
CA GLU A 131 6.69 -11.27 5.66
C GLU A 131 6.09 -11.38 7.07
N ALA A 132 6.66 -10.68 8.04
CA ALA A 132 6.17 -10.63 9.41
C ALA A 132 4.65 -10.35 9.45
N PRO A 133 3.89 -10.98 10.36
CA PRO A 133 2.45 -10.76 10.49
C PRO A 133 2.14 -9.30 10.77
N LYS A 134 1.11 -8.76 10.11
CA LYS A 134 0.71 -7.35 10.26
C LYS A 134 -0.72 -7.20 10.76
N PHE A 135 -1.01 -6.00 11.21
CA PHE A 135 -2.35 -5.58 11.58
C PHE A 135 -2.62 -4.15 11.12
N SER A 136 -3.88 -3.76 11.07
CA SER A 136 -4.31 -2.40 10.85
C SER A 136 -5.49 -2.05 11.76
N SER A 137 -5.57 -0.79 12.19
CA SER A 137 -6.73 -0.27 12.91
C SER A 137 -7.66 0.45 11.93
N GLU A 138 -8.96 0.33 12.20
CA GLU A 138 -10.05 1.01 11.48
C GLU A 138 -10.75 2.05 12.41
N ASN A 139 -10.11 2.39 13.54
CA ASN A 139 -10.67 3.26 14.58
C ASN A 139 -10.52 4.77 14.25
N PHE A 140 -10.74 5.15 13.00
CA PHE A 140 -10.74 6.52 12.53
C PHE A 140 -11.71 6.66 11.34
N PRO A 141 -12.14 7.89 11.00
CA PRO A 141 -12.89 8.10 9.75
C PRO A 141 -12.00 7.78 8.55
N GLY A 142 -12.40 6.79 7.74
CA GLY A 142 -11.64 6.38 6.56
C GLY A 142 -11.48 7.52 5.55
N PHE A 143 -10.42 7.49 4.73
CA PHE A 143 -10.19 8.56 3.75
C PHE A 143 -11.23 8.56 2.65
N PHE A 144 -11.75 7.40 2.27
CA PHE A 144 -12.63 7.26 1.10
C PHE A 144 -14.08 7.49 1.50
N ALA A 145 -14.81 8.34 0.77
CA ALA A 145 -16.25 8.51 0.95
C ALA A 145 -16.98 7.15 0.96
N PRO A 146 -17.92 6.90 1.89
CA PRO A 146 -18.55 7.87 2.80
C PRO A 146 -17.83 8.08 4.15
N HIS A 147 -16.51 7.86 4.24
CA HIS A 147 -15.69 8.04 5.45
C HIS A 147 -16.13 7.15 6.61
N ASN A 148 -16.43 5.88 6.29
CA ASN A 148 -16.81 4.88 7.28
C ASN A 148 -15.79 4.82 8.42
N ARG A 149 -16.31 4.61 9.63
CA ARG A 149 -15.50 4.48 10.85
C ARG A 149 -15.93 3.22 11.58
N PHE A 150 -14.95 2.45 12.04
CA PHE A 150 -15.19 1.22 12.78
C PHE A 150 -14.51 1.30 14.15
N PRO A 151 -15.23 1.80 15.18
CA PRO A 151 -14.64 1.99 16.50
C PRO A 151 -14.05 0.70 17.07
N ASN A 152 -12.85 0.84 17.63
CA ASN A 152 -12.05 -0.23 18.26
C ASN A 152 -11.70 -1.42 17.37
N LEU A 153 -11.99 -1.37 16.06
CA LEU A 153 -11.71 -2.47 15.14
C LEU A 153 -10.22 -2.52 14.79
N ILE A 154 -9.65 -3.72 14.92
CA ILE A 154 -8.33 -4.08 14.39
C ILE A 154 -8.50 -5.30 13.48
N ARG A 155 -7.94 -5.21 12.28
CA ARG A 155 -7.75 -6.34 11.37
C ARG A 155 -6.35 -6.90 11.58
N ILE A 156 -6.22 -8.21 11.69
CA ILE A 156 -4.93 -8.86 11.99
C ILE A 156 -4.79 -10.19 11.27
N GLU A 157 -3.58 -10.49 10.81
CA GLU A 157 -3.27 -11.79 10.21
C GLU A 157 -3.27 -12.93 11.25
N PRO A 158 -3.63 -14.16 10.87
CA PRO A 158 -3.78 -15.29 11.80
C PRO A 158 -2.44 -15.83 12.33
N ARG A 159 -1.31 -15.41 11.78
CA ARG A 159 0.05 -15.86 12.17
C ARG A 159 0.56 -15.27 13.49
N VAL A 160 -0.31 -14.70 14.31
CA VAL A 160 0.00 -14.25 15.68
C VAL A 160 -0.54 -15.25 16.70
N SER A 161 0.10 -15.34 17.87
CA SER A 161 -0.35 -16.30 18.90
C SER A 161 -1.75 -15.98 19.44
N GLN A 162 -2.52 -17.01 19.80
CA GLN A 162 -3.85 -16.84 20.42
C GLN A 162 -3.80 -15.94 21.67
N LYS A 163 -2.71 -16.02 22.45
CA LYS A 163 -2.48 -15.16 23.62
C LYS A 163 -2.49 -13.67 23.26
N ILE A 164 -2.00 -13.28 22.08
CA ILE A 164 -2.04 -11.89 21.60
C ILE A 164 -3.48 -11.50 21.26
N LEU A 165 -4.21 -12.36 20.55
CA LEU A 165 -5.60 -12.11 20.17
C LEU A 165 -6.51 -11.93 21.40
N ASP A 166 -6.37 -12.81 22.38
CA ASP A 166 -7.11 -12.73 23.65
C ASP A 166 -6.69 -11.49 24.46
N GLY A 167 -5.39 -11.18 24.47
CA GLY A 167 -4.83 -9.98 25.10
C GLY A 167 -5.34 -8.67 24.50
N LEU A 168 -5.56 -8.61 23.18
CA LEU A 168 -6.18 -7.47 22.52
C LEU A 168 -7.67 -7.38 22.87
N THR A 169 -8.40 -8.49 22.80
CA THR A 169 -9.83 -8.54 23.09
C THR A 169 -10.14 -8.12 24.53
N SER A 170 -9.38 -8.64 25.50
CA SER A 170 -9.50 -8.29 26.92
C SER A 170 -9.21 -6.81 27.23
N ARG A 171 -8.47 -6.11 26.36
CA ARG A 171 -8.20 -4.67 26.45
C ARG A 171 -9.25 -3.82 25.72
N GLY A 172 -10.30 -4.44 25.18
CA GLY A 172 -11.43 -3.75 24.54
C GLY A 172 -11.31 -3.58 23.02
N HIS A 173 -10.31 -4.19 22.38
CA HIS A 173 -10.23 -4.22 20.92
C HIS A 173 -11.28 -5.17 20.34
N ARG A 174 -11.92 -4.75 19.25
CA ARG A 174 -12.70 -5.65 18.39
C ARG A 174 -11.74 -6.24 17.37
N VAL A 175 -11.35 -7.49 17.56
CA VAL A 175 -10.35 -8.17 16.72
C VAL A 175 -11.06 -8.92 15.59
N GLU A 176 -10.74 -8.57 14.35
CA GLU A 176 -11.13 -9.31 13.15
C GLU A 176 -9.89 -10.01 12.59
N VAL A 177 -9.88 -11.34 12.71
CA VAL A 177 -8.79 -12.15 12.16
C VAL A 177 -9.05 -12.35 10.68
N GLY A 178 -8.19 -11.77 9.84
CA GLY A 178 -8.28 -11.86 8.38
C GLY A 178 -7.80 -13.21 7.85
N ALA A 179 -7.78 -13.34 6.53
CA ALA A 179 -7.10 -14.44 5.88
C ALA A 179 -5.59 -14.37 6.14
N ASP A 180 -4.89 -15.50 6.04
CA ASP A 180 -3.43 -15.46 6.04
C ASP A 180 -2.93 -14.70 4.80
N TRP A 181 -1.80 -14.00 4.94
CA TRP A 181 -1.19 -13.20 3.88
C TRP A 181 -2.15 -12.16 3.26
N SER A 182 -2.75 -11.30 4.10
CA SER A 182 -3.74 -10.30 3.68
C SER A 182 -3.46 -8.84 4.11
N GLU A 183 -2.57 -8.63 5.08
CA GLU A 183 -2.24 -7.28 5.59
C GLU A 183 -0.85 -6.85 5.11
N GLY A 184 -0.78 -5.88 4.20
CA GLY A 184 0.47 -5.38 3.63
C GLY A 184 0.64 -5.70 2.14
N TYR A 185 1.17 -4.73 1.41
CA TYR A 185 1.63 -4.89 0.03
C TYR A 185 2.93 -4.09 -0.12
N LEU A 186 3.91 -4.40 0.73
CA LEU A 186 5.15 -3.62 0.81
C LEU A 186 6.14 -3.97 -0.30
N LEU A 187 6.85 -2.94 -0.73
CA LEU A 187 8.13 -3.10 -1.40
C LEU A 187 9.17 -2.31 -0.61
N ALA A 188 10.41 -2.74 -0.72
CA ALA A 188 11.54 -2.00 -0.20
C ALA A 188 12.81 -2.34 -0.96
N ALA A 189 13.69 -1.35 -1.04
CA ALA A 189 15.08 -1.50 -1.44
C ALA A 189 15.95 -0.74 -0.44
N SER A 190 17.05 -1.35 -0.01
CA SER A 190 18.05 -0.69 0.81
C SER A 190 19.44 -0.86 0.25
N ARG A 191 20.32 0.06 0.63
CA ARG A 191 21.75 0.00 0.37
C ARG A 191 22.47 0.19 1.68
N ASP A 192 23.30 -0.77 2.04
CA ASP A 192 24.19 -0.61 3.18
C ASP A 192 25.22 0.49 2.86
N PRO A 193 25.32 1.55 3.68
CA PRO A 193 26.16 2.70 3.34
C PRO A 193 27.66 2.39 3.43
N GLU A 194 28.08 1.38 4.20
CA GLU A 194 29.49 1.03 4.40
C GLU A 194 30.00 0.06 3.34
N SER A 195 29.28 -1.05 3.14
CA SER A 195 29.64 -2.11 2.19
C SER A 195 29.12 -1.88 0.77
N GLY A 196 28.07 -1.05 0.62
CA GLY A 196 27.39 -0.83 -0.65
C GLY A 196 26.46 -1.98 -1.07
N VAL A 197 26.30 -3.02 -0.23
CA VAL A 197 25.42 -4.15 -0.50
C VAL A 197 23.98 -3.69 -0.66
N LEU A 198 23.33 -4.17 -1.73
CA LEU A 198 21.92 -3.95 -1.99
C LEU A 198 21.09 -5.10 -1.40
N GLU A 199 19.97 -4.74 -0.80
CA GLU A 199 18.94 -5.68 -0.37
C GLU A 199 17.60 -5.18 -0.89
N VAL A 200 16.80 -6.08 -1.48
CA VAL A 200 15.47 -5.77 -1.99
C VAL A 200 14.49 -6.82 -1.52
N GLY A 201 13.24 -6.42 -1.31
CA GLY A 201 12.18 -7.34 -0.94
C GLY A 201 10.82 -6.90 -1.47
N CYS A 202 9.95 -7.88 -1.67
CA CYS A 202 8.59 -7.64 -2.14
C CYS A 202 7.59 -8.52 -1.40
N ASP A 203 6.39 -7.99 -1.22
CA ASP A 203 5.34 -8.66 -0.47
C ASP A 203 4.73 -9.85 -1.25
N PRO A 204 4.79 -11.08 -0.71
CA PRO A 204 4.19 -12.25 -1.36
C PRO A 204 2.65 -12.22 -1.32
N ARG A 205 2.04 -11.33 -0.51
CA ARG A 205 0.58 -11.18 -0.40
C ARG A 205 -0.06 -10.76 -1.71
N GLY A 206 0.66 -10.01 -2.55
CA GLY A 206 0.19 -9.67 -3.91
C GLY A 206 -0.09 -10.91 -4.75
N SER A 207 0.75 -11.94 -4.65
CA SER A 207 0.61 -13.20 -5.40
C SER A 207 -0.37 -14.20 -4.78
N LYS A 208 -0.76 -13.98 -3.51
CA LYS A 208 -1.70 -14.83 -2.76
C LYS A 208 -3.11 -14.21 -2.65
N GLY A 209 -3.24 -12.90 -2.88
CA GLY A 209 -4.50 -12.17 -2.91
C GLY A 209 -5.00 -11.86 -4.33
N GLU A 210 -6.14 -11.17 -4.45
CA GLU A 210 -6.66 -10.66 -5.74
C GLU A 210 -5.93 -9.38 -6.22
N VAL A 211 -4.66 -9.24 -5.86
CA VAL A 211 -3.83 -8.05 -6.11
C VAL A 211 -2.75 -8.40 -7.15
N PHE A 212 -2.12 -7.41 -7.78
CA PHE A 212 -1.03 -7.68 -8.71
C PHE A 212 0.15 -8.33 -7.96
N PRO A 213 0.80 -9.35 -8.54
CA PRO A 213 2.00 -9.93 -7.97
C PRO A 213 3.12 -8.88 -7.94
N ALA A 214 3.94 -8.96 -6.91
CA ALA A 214 5.11 -8.11 -6.75
C ALA A 214 6.37 -8.88 -7.13
N TYR A 215 7.41 -8.13 -7.53
CA TYR A 215 8.71 -8.68 -7.92
C TYR A 215 9.81 -7.81 -7.34
N ALA A 216 10.89 -8.44 -6.91
CA ALA A 216 12.12 -7.79 -6.47
C ALA A 216 13.31 -8.43 -7.19
N LEU A 217 14.22 -7.59 -7.68
CA LEU A 217 15.43 -8.01 -8.40
C LEU A 217 16.59 -7.11 -7.94
N CYS A 218 17.73 -7.72 -7.62
CA CYS A 218 18.98 -7.03 -7.34
C CYS A 218 20.15 -7.83 -7.92
N TRP A 219 21.22 -7.14 -8.30
CA TRP A 219 22.44 -7.72 -8.85
C TRP A 219 23.66 -6.91 -8.43
#